data_AF-A0A519KEM3-F1
#
_entry.id   AF-A0A519KEM3-F1
#
_cell.length_a   1.000
_cell.length_b   1.000
_cell.length_c   1.000
_cell.angle_alpha   90.00
_cell.angle_beta   90.00
_cell.angle_gamma   90.00
#
_symmetry.space_group_name_H-M   'P 1'
#
loop_
_entity.id
_entity.type
_entity.pdbx_description
1 polymer ?
#
loop_
_entity_poly.entity_id
_entity_poly.type
_entity_poly.pdbx_seq_one_letter_code
_entity_poly.pdbx_strand_id
1 'polypeptide(L)'
;MMKTLLSVAALALLNAAPVAAQDTVRVPFGDLDLSTAAGAAAFDARVAAEARDVCRRGPRLVDSLCVRRVAREAVRGLPQIRQDDYARARRTGLITAMIAPAWPA
;
A
#
# COMPACT_ATOMS: atom_id res chain seq x y z
N MET A 1 38.03 16.60 40.30
CA MET A 1 37.94 15.20 39.84
C MET A 1 36.52 14.92 39.40
N MET A 2 36.31 14.77 38.09
CA MET A 2 35.03 14.43 37.43
C MET A 2 34.60 12.99 37.69
N LYS A 3 33.28 12.75 37.78
CA LYS A 3 32.56 11.55 37.31
C LYS A 3 31.06 11.89 37.21
N THR A 4 30.60 12.43 36.07
CA THR A 4 29.79 11.72 35.04
C THR A 4 28.56 11.03 35.65
N LEU A 5 27.40 11.68 35.79
CA LEU A 5 26.35 11.95 34.78
C LEU A 5 25.80 10.71 34.05
N LEU A 6 24.46 10.63 34.09
CA LEU A 6 23.52 9.86 33.27
C LEU A 6 23.42 8.35 33.48
N SER A 7 22.28 7.92 34.02
CA SER A 7 21.72 6.59 33.77
C SER A 7 20.33 6.76 33.16
N VAL A 8 20.29 6.91 31.83
CA VAL A 8 19.06 6.83 31.05
C VAL A 8 18.85 5.35 30.73
N ALA A 9 17.96 4.70 31.46
CA ALA A 9 17.51 3.35 31.16
C ALA A 9 16.52 3.41 29.98
N ALA A 10 17.05 3.33 28.75
CA ALA A 10 16.26 3.10 27.55
C ALA A 10 15.84 1.62 27.51
N LEU A 11 14.73 1.29 28.16
CA LEU A 11 14.08 -0.01 27.97
C LEU A 11 13.48 -0.04 26.56
N ALA A 12 14.14 -0.78 25.68
CA ALA A 12 13.71 -1.06 24.33
C ALA A 12 12.28 -1.61 24.35
N LEU A 13 11.34 -0.84 23.79
CA LEU A 13 10.03 -1.35 23.40
C LEU A 13 10.25 -2.40 22.31
N LEU A 14 10.27 -3.69 22.71
CA LEU A 14 10.10 -4.79 21.78
C LEU A 14 8.70 -4.65 21.18
N ASN A 15 8.64 -3.97 20.05
CA ASN A 15 7.48 -3.98 19.17
C ASN A 15 7.35 -5.42 18.65
N ALA A 16 6.58 -6.24 19.35
CA ALA A 16 6.03 -7.46 18.81
C ALA A 16 5.10 -7.06 17.66
N ALA A 17 5.68 -6.88 16.48
CA ALA A 17 4.90 -6.73 15.26
C ALA A 17 4.09 -8.02 15.10
N PRO A 18 2.75 -7.95 15.00
CA PRO A 18 1.96 -9.13 14.75
C PRO A 18 2.36 -9.65 13.38
N VAL A 19 2.92 -10.87 13.34
CA VAL A 19 3.10 -11.62 12.11
C VAL A 19 1.71 -12.07 11.69
N ALA A 20 0.98 -11.16 11.03
CA ALA A 20 -0.26 -11.46 10.38
C ALA A 20 0.09 -12.34 9.16
N ALA A 21 0.14 -13.65 9.39
CA ALA A 21 0.04 -14.65 8.34
C ALA A 21 -1.36 -14.52 7.71
N GLN A 22 -1.52 -13.51 6.86
CA GLN A 22 -2.63 -13.36 5.94
C GLN A 22 -2.18 -14.08 4.67
N ASP A 23 -3.03 -14.89 4.04
CA ASP A 23 -2.85 -15.31 2.65
C ASP A 23 -2.54 -14.06 1.82
N THR A 24 -1.25 -13.84 1.57
CA THR A 24 -0.78 -12.60 0.98
C THR A 24 -1.14 -12.69 -0.49
N VAL A 25 -2.14 -11.92 -0.90
CA VAL A 25 -2.47 -11.74 -2.32
C VAL A 25 -1.25 -11.10 -2.97
N ARG A 26 -0.36 -11.94 -3.48
CA ARG A 26 0.88 -11.56 -4.15
C ARG A 26 0.55 -11.16 -5.57
N VAL A 27 0.28 -9.87 -5.76
CA VAL A 27 0.08 -9.31 -7.09
C VAL A 27 1.45 -9.09 -7.75
N PRO A 28 1.72 -9.66 -8.93
CA PRO A 28 2.97 -9.42 -9.63
C PRO A 28 3.07 -7.95 -10.06
N PHE A 29 4.18 -7.31 -9.68
CA PHE A 29 4.48 -5.90 -9.95
C PHE A 29 5.85 -5.69 -10.61
N GLY A 30 6.62 -6.76 -10.86
CA GLY A 30 8.01 -6.67 -11.35
C GLY A 30 8.15 -6.02 -12.73
N ASP A 31 7.08 -6.01 -13.51
CA ASP A 31 6.96 -5.41 -14.82
C ASP A 31 6.38 -3.97 -14.80
N LEU A 32 5.97 -3.48 -13.61
CA LEU A 32 5.35 -2.16 -13.45
C LEU A 32 6.33 -1.17 -12.83
N ASP A 33 6.37 0.04 -13.39
CA ASP A 33 7.07 1.17 -12.77
C ASP A 33 6.15 1.89 -11.77
N LEU A 34 6.23 1.45 -10.51
CA LEU A 34 5.45 2.02 -9.40
C LEU A 34 5.81 3.48 -9.05
N SER A 35 6.89 4.03 -9.61
CA SER A 35 7.25 5.44 -9.42
C SER A 35 6.43 6.39 -10.30
N THR A 36 5.71 5.84 -11.29
CA THR A 36 4.86 6.60 -12.22
C THR A 36 3.38 6.46 -11.89
N ALA A 37 2.59 7.49 -12.18
CA ALA A 37 1.15 7.45 -11.98
C ALA A 37 0.49 6.32 -12.81
N ALA A 38 0.98 6.07 -14.03
CA ALA A 38 0.48 5.00 -14.89
C ALA A 38 0.78 3.61 -14.32
N GLY A 39 2.00 3.36 -13.84
CA GLY A 39 2.35 2.08 -13.23
C GLY A 39 1.65 1.82 -11.90
N ALA A 40 1.46 2.86 -11.08
CA ALA A 40 0.65 2.77 -9.86
C ALA A 40 -0.82 2.46 -10.16
N ALA A 41 -1.40 3.08 -11.20
CA ALA A 41 -2.77 2.78 -11.64
C ALA A 41 -2.92 1.37 -12.22
N ALA A 42 -1.92 0.90 -12.97
CA ALA A 42 -1.89 -0.46 -13.49
C ALA A 42 -1.80 -1.50 -12.35
N PHE A 43 -1.00 -1.21 -11.31
CA PHE A 43 -0.95 -2.04 -10.11
C PHE A 43 -2.29 -2.07 -9.39
N ASP A 44 -2.92 -0.90 -9.17
CA ASP A 44 -4.25 -0.79 -8.55
C ASP A 44 -5.31 -1.60 -9.32
N ALA A 45 -5.26 -1.58 -10.66
CA ALA A 45 -6.18 -2.34 -11.50
C ALA A 45 -6.00 -3.86 -11.35
N ARG A 46 -4.75 -4.34 -11.29
CA ARG A 46 -4.45 -5.77 -11.05
C ARG A 46 -4.90 -6.21 -9.68
N VAL A 47 -4.56 -5.42 -8.66
CA VAL A 47 -4.99 -5.65 -7.28
C VAL A 47 -6.52 -5.71 -7.18
N ALA A 48 -7.24 -4.81 -7.86
CA ALA A 48 -8.70 -4.83 -7.87
C ALA A 48 -9.27 -6.07 -8.58
N ALA A 49 -8.63 -6.57 -9.64
CA ALA A 49 -9.05 -7.77 -10.35
C ALA A 49 -8.89 -9.02 -9.46
N GLU A 50 -7.72 -9.22 -8.87
CA GLU A 50 -7.44 -10.31 -7.93
C GLU A 50 -8.35 -10.24 -6.71
N ALA A 51 -8.52 -9.04 -6.15
CA ALA A 51 -9.39 -8.83 -5.01
C ALA A 51 -10.85 -9.16 -5.33
N ARG A 52 -11.34 -8.86 -6.54
CA ARG A 52 -12.71 -9.22 -6.93
C ARG A 52 -12.91 -10.73 -7.01
N ASP A 53 -11.90 -11.49 -7.42
CA ASP A 53 -12.01 -12.95 -7.44
C ASP A 53 -12.08 -13.52 -6.02
N VAL A 54 -11.23 -13.02 -5.11
CA VAL A 54 -11.23 -13.40 -3.69
C VAL A 54 -12.53 -12.96 -2.99
N CYS A 55 -13.02 -11.76 -3.29
CA CYS A 55 -14.15 -11.15 -2.61
C CYS A 55 -15.52 -11.50 -3.22
N ARG A 56 -15.61 -12.33 -4.27
CA ARG A 56 -16.84 -12.57 -5.07
C ARG A 56 -18.05 -13.13 -4.31
N ARG A 57 -17.92 -13.48 -3.03
CA ARG A 57 -18.92 -14.26 -2.27
C ARG A 57 -19.77 -13.42 -1.30
N GLY A 58 -19.60 -12.10 -1.22
CA GLY A 58 -20.31 -11.23 -0.29
C GLY A 58 -21.44 -10.40 -0.91
N PRO A 59 -22.23 -9.69 -0.08
CA PRO A 59 -23.04 -8.56 -0.54
C PRO A 59 -22.15 -7.49 -1.20
N ARG A 60 -22.62 -6.82 -2.27
CA ARG A 60 -21.84 -5.80 -3.02
C ARG A 60 -21.08 -4.79 -2.15
N LEU A 61 -21.68 -4.35 -1.05
CA LEU A 61 -21.03 -3.40 -0.12
C LEU A 61 -19.86 -4.05 0.63
N VAL A 62 -20.03 -5.30 1.08
CA VAL A 62 -18.99 -6.12 1.73
C VAL A 62 -17.85 -6.38 0.75
N ASP A 63 -18.17 -6.66 -0.52
CA ASP A 63 -17.16 -6.85 -1.57
C ASP A 63 -16.31 -5.60 -1.77
N SER A 64 -16.92 -4.41 -1.75
CA SER A 64 -16.18 -3.16 -1.88
C SER A 64 -15.21 -2.90 -0.71
N LEU A 65 -15.62 -3.26 0.51
CA LEU A 65 -14.77 -3.16 1.71
C LEU A 65 -13.66 -4.22 1.68
N CYS A 66 -13.98 -5.43 1.23
CA CYS A 66 -13.05 -6.52 1.03
C CYS A 66 -11.98 -6.13 -0.01
N VAL A 67 -12.38 -5.60 -1.17
CA VAL A 67 -11.45 -5.13 -2.22
C VAL A 67 -10.54 -4.04 -1.68
N ARG A 68 -11.06 -3.07 -0.91
CA ARG A 68 -10.23 -2.03 -0.27
C ARG A 68 -9.28 -2.56 0.80
N ARG A 69 -9.63 -3.67 1.47
CA ARG A 69 -8.76 -4.32 2.46
C ARG A 69 -7.65 -5.08 1.75
N VAL A 70 -7.99 -5.91 0.77
CA VAL A 70 -7.01 -6.63 -0.06
C VAL A 70 -6.05 -5.66 -0.73
N ALA A 71 -6.53 -4.53 -1.24
CA ALA A 71 -5.65 -3.53 -1.85
C ALA A 71 -4.65 -2.91 -0.87
N ARG A 72 -5.07 -2.64 0.37
CA ARG A 72 -4.15 -2.16 1.41
C ARG A 72 -3.11 -3.21 1.78
N GLU A 73 -3.50 -4.46 1.88
CA GLU A 73 -2.57 -5.55 2.18
C GLU A 73 -1.61 -5.81 1.01
N ALA A 74 -2.06 -5.69 -0.24
CA ALA A 74 -1.20 -5.79 -1.42
C ALA A 74 -0.10 -4.72 -1.42
N VAL A 75 -0.44 -3.47 -1.07
CA VAL A 75 0.56 -2.39 -0.91
C VAL A 75 1.50 -2.67 0.25
N ARG A 76 0.99 -3.14 1.40
CA ARG A 76 1.83 -3.51 2.56
C ARG A 76 2.78 -4.67 2.27
N GLY A 77 2.43 -5.54 1.33
CA GLY A 77 3.27 -6.63 0.86
C GLY A 77 4.43 -6.19 -0.04
N LEU A 78 4.46 -4.95 -0.52
CA LEU A 78 5.56 -4.43 -1.32
C LEU A 78 6.80 -4.15 -0.45
N PRO A 79 8.03 -4.23 -0.99
CA PRO A 79 9.22 -3.71 -0.32
C PRO A 79 9.06 -2.23 0.03
N GLN A 80 9.61 -1.78 1.16
CA GLN A 80 9.38 -0.42 1.69
C GLN A 80 9.71 0.68 0.68
N ILE A 81 10.83 0.56 -0.05
CA ILE A 81 11.20 1.49 -1.13
C ILE A 81 10.09 1.62 -2.20
N ARG A 82 9.46 0.50 -2.56
CA ARG A 82 8.37 0.47 -3.55
C ARG A 82 7.06 1.02 -3.01
N GLN A 83 6.82 0.93 -1.70
CA GLN A 83 5.66 1.55 -1.05
C GLN A 83 5.73 3.07 -1.15
N ASP A 84 6.92 3.64 -0.92
CA ASP A 84 7.14 5.09 -1.01
C ASP A 84 6.98 5.61 -2.43
N ASP A 85 7.53 4.89 -3.42
CA ASP A 85 7.38 5.19 -4.84
C ASP A 85 5.91 5.16 -5.26
N TYR A 86 5.20 4.08 -4.91
CA TYR A 86 3.77 3.95 -5.16
C TYR A 86 2.97 5.08 -4.50
N ALA A 87 3.24 5.40 -3.23
CA ALA A 87 2.53 6.46 -2.50
C ALA A 87 2.79 7.85 -3.12
N ARG A 88 4.00 8.11 -3.62
CA ARG A 88 4.33 9.34 -4.35
C ARG A 88 3.59 9.39 -5.68
N ALA A 89 3.68 8.34 -6.48
CA ALA A 89 3.02 8.23 -7.77
C ALA A 89 1.49 8.42 -7.67
N ARG A 90 0.86 7.81 -6.66
CA ARG A 90 -0.58 7.95 -6.40
C ARG A 90 -0.99 9.38 -6.08
N ARG A 91 -0.21 10.08 -5.25
CA ARG A 91 -0.46 11.49 -4.92
C ARG A 91 -0.33 12.38 -6.15
N THR A 92 0.72 12.19 -6.94
CA THR A 92 0.91 12.93 -8.19
C THR A 92 -0.24 12.67 -9.15
N GLY A 93 -0.65 11.42 -9.34
CA GLY A 93 -1.78 11.06 -10.21
C GLY A 93 -3.11 11.70 -9.77
N LEU A 94 -3.37 11.77 -8.46
CA LEU A 94 -4.54 12.48 -7.93
C LEU A 94 -4.48 13.97 -8.23
N ILE A 95 -3.32 14.60 -8.05
CA ILE A 95 -3.12 16.02 -8.37
C ILE A 95 -3.34 16.26 -9.87
N THR A 96 -2.76 15.42 -10.74
CA THR A 96 -2.98 15.50 -12.18
C THR A 96 -4.46 15.34 -12.53
N ALA A 97 -5.19 14.40 -11.92
CA ALA A 97 -6.61 14.19 -12.17
C ALA A 97 -7.49 15.37 -11.70
N MET A 98 -7.08 16.10 -10.65
CA MET A 98 -7.80 17.29 -10.18
C MET A 98 -7.57 18.51 -11.10
N ILE A 99 -6.43 18.57 -11.77
CA ILE A 99 -6.04 19.71 -12.61
C ILE A 99 -6.40 19.49 -14.08
N ALA A 100 -6.39 18.23 -14.55
CA ALA A 100 -6.80 17.90 -15.91
C ALA A 100 -8.29 18.25 -16.08
N PRO A 101 -8.64 19.22 -16.96
CA PRO A 101 -10.03 19.51 -17.22
C PRO A 101 -10.66 18.26 -17.84
N ALA A 102 -11.82 17.85 -17.33
CA ALA A 102 -12.55 16.68 -17.82
C ALA A 102 -13.11 16.95 -19.22
N TRP A 103 -12.23 16.97 -20.23
CA TRP A 103 -12.62 17.09 -21.64
C TRP A 103 -12.58 15.71 -22.28
N PRO A 104 -13.69 15.24 -22.86
CA PRO A 104 -13.66 14.07 -23.72
C PRO A 104 -12.92 14.43 -25.01
N ALA A 105 -11.97 13.57 -25.41
CA ALA A 105 -11.44 13.53 -26.76
C ALA A 105 -12.45 12.87 -27.71
#